data_AF-A0A497P480-F1
#
_entry.id   AF-A0A497P480-F1
#
_cell.length_a   1.000
_cell.length_b   1.000
_cell.length_c   1.000
_cell.angle_alpha   90.00
_cell.angle_beta   90.00
_cell.angle_gamma   90.00
#
_symmetry.space_group_name_H-M   'P 1'
#
loop_
_entity.id
_entity.type
_entity.pdbx_description
1 polymer ?
#
loop_
_entity_poly.entity_id
_entity_poly.type
_entity_poly.pdbx_seq_one_letter_code
_entity_poly.pdbx_strand_id
1 'polypeptide(L)'
;MVNKFNMLEIHLAKLKVDERGRLVDITTLSPYELRKLIEYYETKLRRAKSSIMKQLYHGILLDLKRYMISGLVPTRVDALTFARYMGVKSVKWFIEYYWKGSCFTPEDPKILYIENFSKRRANYKGVELPPDDLKIEIFKLNDAGQIHMVFKKLAKYYSVPCPTIVEKEDLNLDLAALYDPVTRIIIFNLAKIENSLDKFALSLRTFFQHLSNMKGWRFSEDIEGHIIQEKIEAKRFCESILEELVRLGYLKKKA
;
A
#
# COMPACT_ATOMS: atom_id res chain seq x y z
N MET A 1 -21.17 -1.66 -23.23
CA MET A 1 -20.10 -2.43 -22.55
C MET A 1 -20.41 -2.46 -21.07
N VAL A 2 -20.97 -3.56 -20.58
CA VAL A 2 -21.13 -3.76 -19.12
C VAL A 2 -19.72 -3.92 -18.57
N ASN A 3 -19.31 -2.99 -17.69
CA ASN A 3 -17.98 -2.91 -17.12
C ASN A 3 -17.56 -4.28 -16.53
N LYS A 4 -16.43 -4.84 -16.98
CA LYS A 4 -15.80 -6.02 -16.36
C LYS A 4 -15.64 -5.85 -14.83
N PHE A 5 -15.56 -4.61 -14.36
CA PHE A 5 -15.46 -4.21 -12.96
C PHE A 5 -16.75 -4.38 -12.16
N ASN A 6 -17.92 -4.00 -12.71
CA ASN A 6 -19.22 -4.28 -12.07
C ASN A 6 -19.41 -5.79 -11.90
N MET A 7 -18.91 -6.60 -12.85
CA MET A 7 -18.98 -8.05 -12.73
C MET A 7 -18.10 -8.61 -11.60
N LEU A 8 -16.93 -8.01 -11.33
CA LEU A 8 -16.05 -8.43 -10.23
C LEU A 8 -16.67 -8.11 -8.86
N GLU A 9 -17.22 -6.91 -8.68
CA GLU A 9 -17.91 -6.53 -7.44
C GLU A 9 -19.16 -7.37 -7.19
N ILE A 10 -19.98 -7.61 -8.23
CA ILE A 10 -21.15 -8.48 -8.15
C ILE A 10 -20.74 -9.92 -7.82
N HIS A 11 -19.59 -10.40 -8.32
CA HIS A 11 -19.09 -11.73 -8.04
C HIS A 11 -18.57 -11.85 -6.59
N LEU A 12 -17.79 -10.87 -6.12
CA LEU A 12 -17.27 -10.86 -4.76
C LEU A 12 -18.34 -10.63 -3.70
N ALA A 13 -19.42 -9.89 -4.01
CA ALA A 13 -20.48 -9.61 -3.05
C ALA A 13 -21.28 -10.88 -2.67
N LYS A 14 -21.31 -11.87 -3.56
CA LYS A 14 -21.84 -13.22 -3.31
C LYS A 14 -20.97 -14.05 -2.37
N LEU A 15 -19.71 -13.69 -2.21
CA LEU A 15 -18.79 -14.46 -1.39
C LEU A 15 -18.88 -14.05 0.08
N LYS A 16 -18.68 -15.04 0.96
CA LYS A 16 -18.52 -14.87 2.41
C LYS A 16 -17.42 -15.79 2.92
N VAL A 17 -16.90 -15.49 4.11
CA VAL A 17 -15.82 -16.28 4.72
C VAL A 17 -16.42 -17.31 5.67
N ASP A 18 -16.19 -18.59 5.42
CA ASP A 18 -16.66 -19.67 6.27
C ASP A 18 -15.85 -19.80 7.58
N GLU A 19 -16.22 -20.76 8.42
CA GLU A 19 -15.55 -21.07 9.68
C GLU A 19 -14.09 -21.54 9.51
N ARG A 20 -13.75 -22.10 8.35
CA ARG A 20 -12.41 -22.55 7.97
C ARG A 20 -11.58 -21.41 7.34
N GLY A 21 -12.18 -20.24 7.19
CA GLY A 21 -11.55 -19.09 6.58
C GLY A 21 -11.53 -19.12 5.05
N ARG A 22 -12.37 -19.92 4.39
CA ARG A 22 -12.45 -20.01 2.93
C ARG A 22 -13.52 -19.08 2.40
N LEU A 23 -13.34 -18.59 1.18
CA LEU A 23 -14.40 -17.89 0.45
C LEU A 23 -15.40 -18.91 -0.07
N VAL A 24 -16.67 -18.72 0.28
CA VAL A 24 -17.80 -19.53 -0.18
C VAL A 24 -18.81 -18.64 -0.87
N ASP A 25 -19.32 -19.07 -2.02
CA ASP A 25 -20.38 -18.38 -2.75
C ASP A 25 -21.74 -18.77 -2.16
N ILE A 26 -22.42 -17.80 -1.56
CA ILE A 26 -23.72 -18.03 -0.89
C ILE A 26 -24.80 -18.53 -1.86
N THR A 27 -24.64 -18.28 -3.16
CA THR A 27 -25.59 -18.74 -4.20
C THR A 27 -25.47 -20.23 -4.50
N THR A 28 -24.37 -20.85 -4.07
CA THR A 28 -24.12 -22.28 -4.26
C THR A 28 -24.40 -23.11 -3.00
N LEU A 29 -24.66 -22.46 -1.87
CA LEU A 29 -24.90 -23.13 -0.59
C LEU A 29 -26.33 -23.68 -0.50
N SER A 30 -26.45 -24.89 0.04
CA SER A 30 -27.74 -25.42 0.45
C SER A 30 -28.35 -24.59 1.61
N PRO A 31 -29.67 -24.64 1.83
CA PRO A 31 -30.31 -23.96 2.97
C PRO A 31 -29.76 -24.37 4.34
N TYR A 32 -29.17 -25.56 4.44
CA TYR A 32 -28.52 -26.03 5.66
C TYR A 32 -27.13 -25.40 5.84
N GLU A 33 -26.33 -25.35 4.78
CA GLU A 33 -25.00 -24.71 4.81
C GLU A 33 -25.10 -23.20 5.03
N LEU A 34 -26.11 -22.56 4.43
CA LEU A 34 -26.38 -21.14 4.66
C LEU A 34 -26.74 -20.85 6.12
N ARG A 35 -27.51 -21.73 6.77
CA ARG A 35 -27.80 -21.63 8.22
C ARG A 35 -26.55 -21.78 9.07
N LYS A 36 -25.69 -22.75 8.77
CA LYS A 36 -24.39 -22.88 9.46
C LYS A 36 -23.53 -21.64 9.34
N LEU A 37 -23.50 -21.04 8.15
CA LEU A 37 -22.76 -19.80 7.92
C LEU A 37 -23.34 -18.64 8.76
N ILE A 38 -24.67 -18.54 8.84
CA ILE A 38 -25.35 -17.57 9.72
C ILE A 38 -24.97 -17.80 11.18
N GLU A 39 -25.07 -19.03 11.70
CA GLU A 39 -24.72 -19.38 13.08
C GLU A 39 -23.26 -19.05 13.43
N TYR A 40 -22.36 -19.28 12.47
CA TYR A 40 -20.95 -18.91 12.59
C TYR A 40 -20.80 -17.40 12.81
N TYR A 41 -21.43 -16.57 11.97
CA TYR A 41 -21.35 -15.12 12.09
C TYR A 41 -22.10 -14.59 13.34
N GLU A 42 -23.18 -15.22 13.77
CA GLU A 42 -23.86 -14.88 15.04
C GLU A 42 -22.94 -15.17 16.25
N THR A 43 -22.17 -16.25 16.19
CA THR A 43 -21.17 -16.57 17.22
C THR A 43 -20.01 -15.58 17.19
N LYS A 44 -19.54 -15.17 16.01
CA LYS A 44 -18.51 -14.12 15.87
C LYS A 44 -18.99 -12.78 16.40
N LEU A 45 -20.24 -12.39 16.09
CA LEU A 45 -20.85 -11.15 16.58
C LEU A 45 -20.94 -11.13 18.11
N ARG A 46 -21.43 -12.21 18.73
CA ARG A 46 -21.52 -12.32 20.20
C ARG A 46 -20.17 -12.23 20.90
N ARG A 47 -19.12 -12.79 20.31
CA ARG A 47 -17.76 -12.80 20.88
C ARG A 47 -16.95 -11.55 20.56
N ALA A 48 -17.38 -10.71 19.63
CA ALA A 48 -16.66 -9.52 19.22
C ALA A 48 -16.60 -8.49 20.36
N LYS A 49 -15.40 -8.08 20.76
CA LYS A 49 -15.19 -7.02 21.75
C LYS A 49 -15.13 -5.61 21.14
N SER A 50 -14.64 -5.49 19.90
CA SER A 50 -14.55 -4.22 19.17
C SER A 50 -15.90 -3.83 18.56
N SER A 51 -16.30 -2.57 18.70
CA SER A 51 -17.53 -2.01 18.11
C SER A 51 -17.54 -2.13 16.58
N ILE A 52 -16.39 -1.93 15.95
CA ILE A 52 -16.25 -1.99 14.49
C ILE A 52 -16.42 -3.44 14.00
N MET A 53 -15.85 -4.41 14.71
CA MET A 53 -16.05 -5.83 14.39
C MET A 53 -17.51 -6.25 14.57
N LYS A 54 -18.21 -5.73 15.59
CA LYS A 54 -19.65 -5.96 15.76
C LYS A 54 -20.44 -5.42 14.56
N GLN A 55 -20.15 -4.20 14.10
CA GLN A 55 -20.82 -3.62 12.93
C GLN A 55 -20.60 -4.45 11.67
N LEU A 56 -19.35 -4.91 11.42
CA LEU A 56 -19.05 -5.77 10.28
C LEU A 56 -19.85 -7.07 10.31
N TYR A 57 -19.76 -7.83 11.41
CA TYR A 57 -20.45 -9.12 11.51
C TYR A 57 -21.96 -8.95 11.45
N HIS A 58 -22.49 -7.86 12.00
CA HIS A 58 -23.91 -7.53 11.88
C HIS A 58 -24.31 -7.27 10.43
N GLY A 59 -23.53 -6.49 9.66
CA GLY A 59 -23.78 -6.26 8.24
C GLY A 59 -23.79 -7.56 7.42
N ILE A 60 -22.80 -8.43 7.65
CA ILE A 60 -22.75 -9.75 7.00
C ILE A 60 -23.98 -10.61 7.32
N LEU A 61 -24.44 -10.59 8.58
CA LEU A 61 -25.64 -11.33 8.98
C LEU A 61 -26.91 -10.80 8.30
N LEU A 62 -27.04 -9.49 8.14
CA LEU A 62 -28.16 -8.89 7.42
C LEU A 62 -28.17 -9.34 5.96
N ASP A 63 -27.02 -9.32 5.30
CA ASP A 63 -26.86 -9.78 3.92
C ASP A 63 -27.25 -11.26 3.76
N LEU A 64 -26.75 -12.13 4.64
CA LEU A 64 -27.06 -13.56 4.63
C LEU A 64 -28.55 -13.84 4.88
N LYS A 65 -29.16 -13.15 5.86
CA LYS A 65 -30.59 -13.31 6.18
C LYS A 65 -31.46 -12.78 5.04
N ARG A 66 -31.11 -11.65 4.44
CA ARG A 66 -31.81 -11.09 3.28
C ARG A 66 -31.74 -12.04 2.10
N TYR A 67 -30.58 -12.61 1.81
CA TYR A 67 -30.42 -13.62 0.77
C TYR A 67 -31.27 -14.86 1.06
N MET A 68 -31.25 -15.38 2.29
CA MET A 68 -32.03 -16.54 2.69
C MET A 68 -33.55 -16.35 2.54
N ILE A 69 -34.06 -15.14 2.80
CA ILE A 69 -35.50 -14.84 2.75
C ILE A 69 -35.95 -14.52 1.32
N SER A 70 -35.16 -13.73 0.58
CA SER A 70 -35.62 -13.10 -0.67
C SER A 70 -34.86 -13.55 -1.92
N GLY A 71 -33.83 -14.38 -1.77
CA GLY A 71 -32.90 -14.73 -2.85
C GLY A 71 -32.06 -13.56 -3.36
N LEU A 72 -32.22 -12.36 -2.78
CA LEU A 72 -31.52 -11.16 -3.23
C LEU A 72 -30.04 -11.23 -2.81
N VAL A 73 -29.17 -11.28 -3.81
CA VAL A 73 -27.73 -11.26 -3.61
C VAL A 73 -27.30 -9.90 -3.05
N PRO A 74 -26.37 -9.87 -2.08
CA PRO A 74 -25.78 -8.62 -1.59
C PRO A 74 -25.16 -7.83 -2.73
N THR A 75 -25.32 -6.51 -2.69
CA THR A 75 -24.72 -5.61 -3.69
C THR A 75 -23.35 -5.08 -3.26
N ARG A 76 -22.93 -5.37 -2.02
CA ARG A 76 -21.70 -4.85 -1.42
C ARG A 76 -20.80 -5.99 -0.96
N VAL A 77 -19.50 -5.82 -1.16
CA VAL A 77 -18.47 -6.72 -0.64
C VAL A 77 -18.13 -6.30 0.79
N ASP A 78 -18.20 -7.23 1.74
CA ASP A 78 -17.77 -6.95 3.11
C ASP A 78 -16.24 -7.02 3.25
N ALA A 79 -15.71 -6.28 4.22
CA ALA A 79 -14.27 -6.15 4.42
C ALA A 79 -13.56 -7.47 4.75
N LEU A 80 -14.26 -8.45 5.34
CA LEU A 80 -13.68 -9.76 5.66
C LEU A 80 -13.50 -10.60 4.40
N THR A 81 -14.53 -10.64 3.55
CA THR A 81 -14.50 -11.27 2.23
C THR A 81 -13.40 -10.66 1.36
N PHE A 82 -13.33 -9.34 1.34
CA PHE A 82 -12.32 -8.64 0.56
C PHE A 82 -10.90 -8.91 1.08
N ALA A 83 -10.67 -8.77 2.39
CA ALA A 83 -9.37 -9.07 2.99
C ALA A 83 -8.90 -10.50 2.70
N ARG A 84 -9.82 -11.48 2.74
CA ARG A 84 -9.51 -12.87 2.44
C ARG A 84 -9.19 -13.09 0.96
N TYR A 85 -9.95 -12.49 0.04
CA TYR A 85 -9.66 -12.53 -1.40
C TYR A 85 -8.27 -11.98 -1.72
N MET A 86 -7.89 -10.89 -1.05
CA MET A 86 -6.60 -10.22 -1.23
C MET A 86 -5.43 -10.88 -0.47
N GLY A 87 -5.67 -11.96 0.30
CA GLY A 87 -4.62 -12.63 1.08
C GLY A 87 -4.11 -11.82 2.28
N VAL A 88 -4.88 -10.84 2.77
CA VAL A 88 -4.50 -10.01 3.93
C VAL A 88 -4.65 -10.81 5.22
N LYS A 89 -3.53 -10.97 5.95
CA LYS A 89 -3.48 -11.75 7.21
C LYS A 89 -4.15 -11.04 8.40
N SER A 90 -4.09 -9.70 8.48
CA SER A 90 -4.63 -8.92 9.60
C SER A 90 -5.92 -8.18 9.24
N VAL A 91 -7.05 -8.87 9.44
CA VAL A 91 -8.39 -8.31 9.17
C VAL A 91 -8.75 -7.17 10.12
N LYS A 92 -8.35 -7.25 11.38
CA LYS A 92 -8.66 -6.21 12.38
C LYS A 92 -8.03 -4.87 12.01
N TRP A 93 -6.76 -4.88 11.62
CA TRP A 93 -6.06 -3.69 11.11
C TRP A 93 -6.70 -3.15 9.83
N PHE A 94 -7.06 -4.05 8.90
CA PHE A 94 -7.75 -3.69 7.67
C PHE A 94 -9.12 -3.04 7.92
N ILE A 95 -9.80 -3.36 9.01
CA ILE A 95 -11.09 -2.77 9.34
C ILE A 95 -10.91 -1.49 10.17
N GLU A 96 -10.04 -1.48 11.17
CA GLU A 96 -9.83 -0.32 12.07
C GLU A 96 -9.28 0.91 11.36
N TYR A 97 -8.46 0.72 10.33
CA TYR A 97 -7.87 1.82 9.57
C TYR A 97 -8.74 2.30 8.39
N TYR A 98 -9.76 1.53 8.00
CA TYR A 98 -10.52 1.75 6.76
C TYR A 98 -12.04 1.90 6.98
N TRP A 99 -12.57 1.55 8.16
CA TRP A 99 -13.99 1.72 8.47
C TRP A 99 -14.29 3.14 8.98
N LYS A 100 -14.42 4.08 8.03
CA LYS A 100 -15.18 5.34 8.17
C LYS A 100 -16.03 5.61 6.91
N GLY A 101 -16.87 4.63 6.54
CA GLY A 101 -18.10 4.91 5.79
C GLY A 101 -18.01 5.15 4.28
N SER A 102 -16.94 4.76 3.57
CA SER A 102 -16.89 4.83 2.11
C SER A 102 -16.61 3.46 1.50
N CYS A 103 -17.39 3.11 0.46
CA CYS A 103 -17.31 1.84 -0.26
C CYS A 103 -16.01 1.76 -1.06
N PHE A 104 -15.42 0.57 -1.17
CA PHE A 104 -14.31 0.32 -2.09
C PHE A 104 -14.82 0.27 -3.53
N THR A 105 -14.19 1.01 -4.44
CA THR A 105 -14.14 0.69 -5.87
C THR A 105 -12.79 0.02 -6.15
N PRO A 106 -12.61 -0.85 -7.16
CA PRO A 106 -11.30 -1.40 -7.56
C PRO A 106 -10.26 -0.35 -7.96
N GLU A 107 -10.71 0.88 -8.21
CA GLU A 107 -9.89 2.07 -8.45
C GLU A 107 -9.38 2.70 -7.14
N ASP A 108 -9.77 2.16 -5.98
CA ASP A 108 -9.25 2.59 -4.68
C ASP A 108 -7.72 2.38 -4.69
N PRO A 109 -6.94 3.47 -4.54
CA PRO A 109 -5.48 3.43 -4.60
C PRO A 109 -4.85 2.37 -3.68
N LYS A 110 -5.55 1.99 -2.59
CA LYS A 110 -5.06 0.99 -1.63
C LYS A 110 -5.32 -0.45 -2.06
N ILE A 111 -6.32 -0.74 -2.89
CA ILE A 111 -6.50 -2.07 -3.52
C ILE A 111 -5.37 -2.31 -4.51
N LEU A 112 -5.12 -1.33 -5.36
CA LEU A 112 -4.02 -1.35 -6.33
C LEU A 112 -2.65 -1.46 -5.64
N TYR A 113 -2.49 -0.85 -4.46
CA TYR A 113 -1.31 -1.02 -3.62
C TYR A 113 -1.13 -2.48 -3.15
N ILE A 114 -2.21 -3.12 -2.66
CA ILE A 114 -2.16 -4.52 -2.19
C ILE A 114 -1.89 -5.48 -3.36
N GLU A 115 -2.53 -5.26 -4.52
CA GLU A 115 -2.25 -6.04 -5.73
C GLU A 115 -0.81 -5.85 -6.22
N ASN A 116 -0.26 -4.63 -6.07
CA ASN A 116 1.14 -4.38 -6.37
C ASN A 116 2.04 -5.13 -5.38
N PHE A 117 1.75 -5.05 -4.08
CA PHE A 117 2.49 -5.76 -3.05
C PHE A 117 2.48 -7.28 -3.26
N SER A 118 1.34 -7.87 -3.60
CA SER A 118 1.23 -9.32 -3.82
C SER A 118 2.03 -9.83 -5.03
N LYS A 119 2.37 -8.93 -5.97
CA LYS A 119 3.25 -9.22 -7.11
C LYS A 119 4.75 -9.20 -6.74
N ARG A 120 5.11 -8.69 -5.57
CA ARG A 120 6.51 -8.63 -5.09
C ARG A 120 6.99 -10.00 -4.64
N ARG A 121 8.04 -10.52 -5.30
CA ARG A 121 8.54 -11.89 -5.10
C ARG A 121 10.03 -11.95 -4.76
N ALA A 122 10.77 -10.87 -4.95
CA ALA A 122 12.21 -10.86 -4.72
C ALA A 122 12.51 -10.49 -3.27
N ASN A 123 13.09 -11.38 -2.48
CA ASN A 123 13.54 -11.01 -1.14
C ASN A 123 14.65 -9.96 -1.24
N TYR A 124 14.52 -8.87 -0.48
CA TYR A 124 15.54 -7.83 -0.41
C TYR A 124 16.81 -8.38 0.25
N LYS A 125 17.98 -8.11 -0.35
CA LYS A 125 19.30 -8.55 0.14
C LYS A 125 20.28 -7.38 0.33
N GLY A 126 19.78 -6.14 0.35
CA GLY A 126 20.60 -4.94 0.26
C GLY A 126 20.55 -4.31 -1.13
N VAL A 127 20.88 -3.02 -1.17
CA VAL A 127 21.04 -2.23 -2.39
C VAL A 127 22.49 -1.79 -2.51
N GLU A 128 23.07 -1.94 -3.69
CA GLU A 128 24.40 -1.39 -3.99
C GLU A 128 24.34 0.14 -3.97
N LEU A 129 25.30 0.80 -3.31
CA LEU A 129 25.38 2.25 -3.31
C LEU A 129 25.95 2.76 -4.63
N PRO A 130 25.50 3.92 -5.14
CA PRO A 130 26.10 4.55 -6.31
C PRO A 130 27.61 4.79 -6.10
N PRO A 131 28.44 4.74 -7.16
CA PRO A 131 29.85 5.09 -7.06
C PRO A 131 30.04 6.58 -6.69
N ASP A 132 31.20 6.93 -6.12
CA ASP A 132 31.44 8.25 -5.53
C ASP A 132 31.28 9.41 -6.51
N ASP A 133 31.71 9.23 -7.76
CA ASP A 133 31.52 10.18 -8.85
C ASP A 133 30.04 10.49 -9.09
N LEU A 134 29.20 9.45 -9.10
CA LEU A 134 27.76 9.59 -9.25
C LEU A 134 27.12 10.25 -8.03
N LYS A 135 27.55 9.88 -6.80
CA LYS A 135 27.06 10.53 -5.56
C LYS A 135 27.33 12.04 -5.58
N ILE A 136 28.54 12.43 -5.98
CA ILE A 136 28.95 13.84 -6.10
C ILE A 136 28.12 14.55 -7.18
N GLU A 137 27.93 13.90 -8.33
CA GLU A 137 27.17 14.47 -9.44
C GLU A 137 25.72 14.75 -9.03
N ILE A 138 25.04 13.78 -8.41
CA ILE A 138 23.65 13.97 -7.98
C ILE A 138 23.51 15.01 -6.87
N PHE A 139 24.52 15.16 -6.01
CA PHE A 139 24.52 16.20 -4.99
C PHE A 139 24.62 17.60 -5.61
N LYS A 140 25.54 17.81 -6.57
CA LYS A 140 25.66 19.07 -7.31
C LYS A 140 24.39 19.40 -8.09
N LEU A 141 23.75 18.41 -8.70
CA LEU A 141 22.48 18.58 -9.40
C LEU A 141 21.36 19.03 -8.45
N ASN A 142 21.32 18.49 -7.23
CA ASN A 142 20.38 18.94 -6.20
C ASN A 142 20.62 20.40 -5.80
N ASP A 143 21.87 20.79 -5.54
CA ASP A 143 22.22 22.16 -5.15
C ASP A 143 21.88 23.17 -6.27
N ALA A 144 21.98 22.74 -7.54
CA ALA A 144 21.54 23.51 -8.69
C ALA A 144 20.01 23.52 -8.89
N GLY A 145 19.22 22.90 -7.99
CA GLY A 145 17.77 22.78 -8.09
C GLY A 145 17.26 21.80 -9.16
N GLN A 146 18.15 21.02 -9.78
CA GLN A 146 17.83 20.10 -10.89
C GLN A 146 17.43 18.71 -10.39
N ILE A 147 16.44 18.62 -9.51
CA ILE A 147 16.09 17.36 -8.85
C ILE A 147 15.66 16.26 -9.83
N HIS A 148 14.97 16.62 -10.91
CA HIS A 148 14.60 15.66 -11.96
C HIS A 148 15.82 14.97 -12.59
N MET A 149 16.98 15.64 -12.67
CA MET A 149 18.22 15.05 -13.17
C MET A 149 18.81 14.05 -12.17
N VAL A 150 18.67 14.30 -10.87
CA VAL A 150 19.04 13.35 -9.81
C VAL A 150 18.30 12.02 -10.03
N PHE A 151 16.98 12.08 -10.21
CA PHE A 151 16.17 10.89 -10.47
C PHE A 151 16.55 10.18 -11.77
N LYS A 152 16.78 10.92 -12.86
CA LYS A 152 17.23 10.33 -14.15
C LYS A 152 18.55 9.59 -14.01
N LYS A 153 19.52 10.17 -13.29
CA LYS A 153 20.85 9.60 -13.07
C LYS A 153 20.78 8.32 -12.23
N LEU A 154 20.04 8.35 -11.12
CA LEU A 154 19.82 7.18 -10.28
C LEU A 154 19.06 6.08 -11.02
N ALA A 155 17.98 6.42 -11.74
CA ALA A 155 17.20 5.46 -12.52
C ALA A 155 18.05 4.76 -13.59
N LYS A 156 18.92 5.52 -14.29
CA LYS A 156 19.89 4.98 -15.24
C LYS A 156 20.86 4.01 -14.57
N TYR A 157 21.46 4.39 -13.44
CA TYR A 157 22.42 3.54 -12.73
C TYR A 157 21.79 2.20 -12.30
N TYR A 158 20.60 2.23 -11.70
CA TYR A 158 19.91 1.01 -11.26
C TYR A 158 19.16 0.25 -12.36
N SER A 159 19.21 0.74 -13.60
CA SER A 159 18.49 0.20 -14.75
C SER A 159 16.99 0.02 -14.47
N VAL A 160 16.35 1.07 -13.99
CA VAL A 160 14.90 1.14 -13.77
C VAL A 160 14.31 2.33 -14.53
N PRO A 161 13.02 2.28 -14.91
CA PRO A 161 12.33 3.45 -15.46
C PRO A 161 12.41 4.63 -14.50
N CYS A 162 12.61 5.85 -15.01
CA CYS A 162 12.61 7.04 -14.17
C CYS A 162 11.19 7.27 -13.60
N PRO A 163 11.04 7.57 -12.29
CA PRO A 163 9.76 8.01 -11.76
C PRO A 163 9.35 9.35 -12.36
N THR A 164 8.03 9.59 -12.39
CA THR A 164 7.50 10.94 -12.68
C THR A 164 7.57 11.76 -11.40
N ILE A 165 8.07 12.99 -11.49
CA ILE A 165 8.21 13.89 -10.35
C ILE A 165 7.20 15.02 -10.46
N VAL A 166 6.48 15.29 -9.37
CA VAL A 166 5.51 16.37 -9.28
C VAL A 166 5.85 17.21 -8.05
N GLU A 167 6.09 18.49 -8.25
CA GLU A 167 6.36 19.45 -7.17
C GLU A 167 5.14 20.38 -7.04
N LYS A 168 4.61 20.53 -5.83
CA LYS A 168 3.45 21.39 -5.56
C LYS A 168 3.65 22.17 -4.27
N GLU A 169 3.14 23.40 -4.23
CA GLU A 169 3.19 24.29 -3.06
C GLU A 169 1.93 24.24 -2.19
N ASP A 170 0.89 23.48 -2.56
CA ASP A 170 -0.32 23.40 -1.76
C ASP A 170 -1.02 22.05 -1.95
N LEU A 171 -0.79 21.15 -1.00
CA LEU A 171 -1.51 19.89 -0.90
C LEU A 171 -2.03 19.80 0.53
N ASN A 172 -3.28 19.37 0.69
CA ASN A 172 -3.84 18.82 1.94
C ASN A 172 -3.10 17.52 2.38
N LEU A 173 -1.84 17.33 1.97
CA LEU A 173 -0.98 16.22 2.31
C LEU A 173 -0.13 16.60 3.51
N ASP A 174 -0.28 15.83 4.58
CA ASP A 174 0.48 16.04 5.81
C ASP A 174 1.98 15.76 5.68
N LEU A 175 2.43 15.14 4.59
CA LEU A 175 3.80 14.70 4.38
C LEU A 175 4.56 15.61 3.40
N ALA A 176 5.88 15.77 3.63
CA ALA A 176 6.77 16.55 2.75
C ALA A 176 7.05 15.86 1.40
N ALA A 177 7.00 14.53 1.35
CA ALA A 177 7.08 13.77 0.11
C ALA A 177 6.27 12.47 0.19
N LEU A 178 5.72 12.04 -0.95
CA LEU A 178 4.95 10.80 -1.09
C LEU A 178 5.35 10.08 -2.38
N TYR A 179 5.51 8.76 -2.30
CA TYR A 179 5.62 7.90 -3.47
C TYR A 179 4.32 7.11 -3.67
N ASP A 180 3.73 7.22 -4.86
CA ASP A 180 2.63 6.35 -5.29
C ASP A 180 3.21 5.17 -6.10
N PRO A 181 3.14 3.92 -5.59
CA PRO A 181 3.69 2.77 -6.29
C PRO A 181 2.86 2.29 -7.47
N VAL A 182 1.60 2.72 -7.60
CA VAL A 182 0.71 2.34 -8.70
C VAL A 182 1.05 3.17 -9.93
N THR A 183 0.98 4.50 -9.79
CA THR A 183 1.29 5.44 -10.88
C THR A 183 2.78 5.71 -11.03
N ARG A 184 3.59 5.30 -10.05
CA ARG A 184 5.05 5.50 -9.99
C ARG A 184 5.44 6.98 -9.96
N ILE A 185 4.57 7.80 -9.37
CA ILE A 185 4.76 9.24 -9.21
C ILE A 185 5.37 9.51 -7.82
N ILE A 186 6.35 10.40 -7.78
CA ILE A 186 6.86 11.01 -6.54
C ILE A 186 6.33 12.43 -6.48
N ILE A 187 5.65 12.75 -5.38
CA ILE A 187 5.03 14.04 -5.12
C ILE A 187 5.80 14.71 -3.99
N PHE A 188 6.31 15.91 -4.23
CA PHE A 188 6.92 16.77 -3.21
C PHE A 188 5.95 17.88 -2.81
N ASN A 189 5.74 18.02 -1.51
CA ASN A 189 5.05 19.16 -0.91
C ASN A 189 6.10 20.21 -0.52
N LEU A 190 6.30 21.19 -1.40
CA LEU A 190 7.32 22.22 -1.24
C LEU A 190 7.12 23.07 0.02
N ALA A 191 5.87 23.26 0.46
CA ALA A 191 5.56 24.02 1.67
C ALA A 191 6.07 23.38 2.97
N LYS A 192 6.42 22.08 2.94
CA LYS A 192 6.95 21.33 4.10
C LYS A 192 8.43 20.99 3.98
N ILE A 193 9.14 21.57 3.01
CA ILE A 193 10.56 21.32 2.75
C ILE A 193 11.34 22.58 3.10
N GLU A 194 12.10 22.52 4.19
CA GLU A 194 12.77 23.69 4.77
C GLU A 194 14.00 24.14 3.97
N ASN A 195 14.74 23.20 3.36
CA ASN A 195 15.99 23.48 2.66
C ASN A 195 16.32 22.45 1.58
N SER A 196 17.35 22.75 0.77
CA SER A 196 17.80 21.91 -0.34
C SER A 196 18.33 20.53 0.10
N LEU A 197 18.92 20.43 1.30
CA LEU A 197 19.44 19.16 1.81
C LEU A 197 18.31 18.23 2.25
N ASP A 198 17.25 18.76 2.85
CA ASP A 198 16.05 17.98 3.19
C ASP A 198 15.34 17.49 1.92
N LYS A 199 15.27 18.34 0.89
CA LYS A 199 14.77 17.95 -0.43
C LYS A 199 15.59 16.80 -1.04
N PHE A 200 16.91 16.87 -0.93
CA PHE A 200 17.81 15.82 -1.39
C PHE A 200 17.59 14.50 -0.65
N ALA A 201 17.54 14.55 0.68
CA ALA A 201 17.31 13.38 1.52
C ALA A 201 15.96 12.72 1.22
N LEU A 202 14.90 13.52 1.08
CA LEU A 202 13.58 13.03 0.66
C LEU A 202 13.61 12.41 -0.74
N SER A 203 14.41 12.97 -1.65
CA SER A 203 14.58 12.43 -3.00
C SER A 203 15.25 11.06 -2.99
N LEU A 204 16.30 10.88 -2.19
CA LEU A 204 16.96 9.57 -2.03
C LEU A 204 16.00 8.53 -1.42
N ARG A 205 15.25 8.90 -0.39
CA ARG A 205 14.29 8.00 0.29
C ARG A 205 13.14 7.58 -0.65
N THR A 206 12.52 8.54 -1.33
CA THR A 206 11.42 8.25 -2.26
C THR A 206 11.91 7.53 -3.52
N PHE A 207 13.13 7.81 -3.98
CA PHE A 207 13.76 7.02 -5.03
C PHE A 207 13.98 5.56 -4.59
N PHE A 208 14.42 5.32 -3.36
CA PHE A 208 14.56 3.94 -2.86
C PHE A 208 13.22 3.20 -2.86
N GLN A 209 12.13 3.85 -2.45
CA GLN A 209 10.79 3.26 -2.50
C GLN A 209 10.37 2.94 -3.95
N HIS A 210 10.70 3.82 -4.89
CA HIS A 210 10.51 3.58 -6.31
C HIS A 210 11.34 2.37 -6.80
N LEU A 211 12.63 2.32 -6.44
CA LEU A 211 13.53 1.23 -6.80
C LEU A 211 13.02 -0.11 -6.25
N SER A 212 12.62 -0.14 -4.98
CA SER A 212 12.00 -1.27 -4.31
C SER A 212 10.77 -1.78 -5.06
N ASN A 213 9.89 -0.88 -5.49
CA ASN A 213 8.72 -1.20 -6.30
C ASN A 213 9.11 -1.78 -7.67
N MET A 214 10.08 -1.16 -8.36
CA MET A 214 10.52 -1.61 -9.68
C MET A 214 11.26 -2.94 -9.68
N LYS A 215 12.01 -3.24 -8.61
CA LYS A 215 12.70 -4.52 -8.43
C LYS A 215 11.78 -5.59 -7.82
N GLY A 216 10.57 -5.22 -7.40
CA GLY A 216 9.63 -6.13 -6.77
C GLY A 216 10.14 -6.69 -5.44
N TRP A 217 10.86 -5.87 -4.68
CA TRP A 217 11.49 -6.28 -3.43
C TRP A 217 10.48 -6.47 -2.31
N ARG A 218 10.66 -7.55 -1.55
CA ARG A 218 9.86 -7.92 -0.40
C ARG A 218 10.73 -7.94 0.85
N PHE A 219 10.37 -7.11 1.82
CA PHE A 219 11.02 -7.00 3.14
C PHE A 219 10.30 -7.79 4.26
N SER A 220 9.00 -8.05 4.11
CA SER A 220 8.22 -8.86 5.06
C SER A 220 7.16 -9.69 4.34
N GLU A 221 6.63 -10.71 5.03
CA GLU A 221 5.51 -11.49 4.55
C GLU A 221 4.20 -10.70 4.55
N ASP A 222 4.03 -9.78 5.47
CA ASP A 222 2.85 -8.94 5.63
C ASP A 222 3.10 -7.51 5.15
N ILE A 223 2.02 -6.81 4.79
CA ILE A 223 2.08 -5.47 4.19
C ILE A 223 2.58 -4.42 5.20
N GLU A 224 2.18 -4.52 6.46
CA GLU A 224 2.55 -3.54 7.48
C GLU A 224 4.03 -3.61 7.79
N GLY A 225 4.53 -4.82 8.09
CA GLY A 225 5.94 -5.10 8.26
C GLY A 225 6.75 -4.70 7.01
N HIS A 226 6.22 -4.92 5.82
CA HIS A 226 6.86 -4.50 4.57
C HIS A 226 7.02 -2.98 4.49
N ILE A 227 5.95 -2.21 4.74
CA ILE A 227 5.98 -0.75 4.69
C ILE A 227 6.95 -0.19 5.73
N ILE A 228 6.94 -0.74 6.94
CA ILE A 228 7.84 -0.31 8.02
C ILE A 228 9.30 -0.56 7.62
N GLN A 229 9.62 -1.79 7.16
CA GLN A 229 10.98 -2.14 6.78
C GLN A 229 11.45 -1.39 5.53
N GLU A 230 10.58 -1.20 4.53
CA GLU A 230 10.92 -0.39 3.35
C GLU A 230 11.28 1.05 3.73
N LYS A 231 10.57 1.65 4.69
CA LYS A 231 10.90 3.00 5.20
C LYS A 231 12.22 3.03 5.97
N ILE A 232 12.51 2.01 6.77
CA ILE A 232 13.79 1.88 7.49
C ILE A 232 14.95 1.75 6.50
N GLU A 233 14.81 0.89 5.50
CA GLU A 233 15.84 0.68 4.47
C GLU A 233 16.01 1.90 3.57
N ALA A 234 14.93 2.60 3.20
CA ALA A 234 15.00 3.87 2.49
C ALA A 234 15.78 4.93 3.29
N LYS A 235 15.56 4.98 4.61
CA LYS A 235 16.29 5.87 5.51
C LYS A 235 17.78 5.50 5.57
N ARG A 236 18.11 4.21 5.75
CA ARG A 236 19.50 3.72 5.76
C ARG A 236 20.22 4.03 4.46
N PHE A 237 19.60 3.73 3.31
CA PHE A 237 20.14 4.05 1.99
C PHE A 237 20.48 5.54 1.85
N CYS A 238 19.57 6.41 2.26
CA CYS A 238 19.79 7.84 2.28
C CYS A 238 20.94 8.24 3.20
N GLU A 239 20.97 7.72 4.43
CA GLU A 239 22.02 8.02 5.42
C GLU A 239 23.40 7.59 4.91
N SER A 240 23.53 6.40 4.32
CA SER A 240 24.80 5.93 3.76
C SER A 240 25.31 6.83 2.64
N ILE A 241 24.45 7.36 1.76
CA ILE A 241 24.88 8.31 0.71
C ILE A 241 25.33 9.63 1.34
N LEU A 242 24.59 10.15 2.33
CA LEU A 242 24.94 11.40 3.00
C LEU A 242 26.25 11.27 3.79
N GLU A 243 26.48 10.14 4.46
CA GLU A 243 27.75 9.84 5.15
C GLU A 243 28.93 9.79 4.17
N GLU A 244 28.75 9.17 3.01
CA GLU A 244 29.77 9.17 1.97
C GLU A 244 30.05 10.58 1.44
N LEU A 245 29.03 11.42 1.27
CA LEU A 245 29.22 12.83 0.90
C LEU A 245 29.92 13.65 1.99
N VAL A 246 29.73 13.33 3.28
CA VAL A 246 30.52 13.90 4.37
C VAL A 246 31.97 13.43 4.28
N ARG A 247 32.21 12.12 4.08
CA ARG A 247 33.55 11.54 3.92
C ARG A 247 34.32 12.18 2.76
N LEU A 248 33.61 12.49 1.67
CA LEU A 248 34.16 13.14 0.47
C LEU A 248 34.31 14.66 0.60
N GLY A 249 33.89 15.26 1.73
CA GLY A 249 34.03 16.70 1.99
C GLY A 249 32.98 17.61 1.34
N TYR A 250 31.91 17.03 0.79
CA TYR A 250 30.81 17.79 0.17
C TYR A 250 29.72 18.19 1.17
N LEU A 251 29.61 17.48 2.30
CA LEU A 251 28.71 17.82 3.39
C LEU A 251 29.49 18.00 4.71
N LYS A 252 29.02 18.92 5.55
CA LYS A 252 29.52 19.02 6.93
C LYS A 252 28.85 17.95 7.79
N LYS A 253 29.63 17.28 8.63
CA LYS A 253 29.09 16.40 9.66
C LYS A 253 28.21 17.24 10.60
N LYS A 254 26.93 16.87 10.77
CA LYS A 254 26.10 17.44 11.84
C LYS A 254 26.73 17.01 13.18
N ALA A 255 26.95 17.99 14.06
CA ALA A 255 27.48 17.79 15.40
C ALA A 255 26.49 17.02 16.28
#